data_AF-A0A1H8N4A9-F1
#
_entry.id   AF-A0A1H8N4A9-F1
#
_cell.length_a   1.000
_cell.length_b   1.000
_cell.length_c   1.000
_cell.angle_alpha   90.00
_cell.angle_beta   90.00
_cell.angle_gamma   90.00
#
_symmetry.space_group_name_H-M   'P 1'
#
loop_
_entity.id
_entity.type
_entity.pdbx_description
1 polymer ?
#
loop_
_entity_poly.entity_id
_entity_poly.type
_entity_poly.pdbx_seq_one_letter_code
_entity_poly.pdbx_strand_id
1 'polypeptide(L)'
;RCILSSSSESPRLSCRENSTSAAPYFRGGLPLTTNRARLPAKAPLGEALKYIAKYWDGLCLFLTDGRIEMDSNAVERTSRPIALNRKNALFAGHDAGATNWGIIASLIETCKLNSVDPHAYLADTFTAMVAGHKQSQINDLLPWNYVK
;
A
#
# COMPACT_ATOMS: atom_id res chain seq x y z
N ARG A 1 -9.01 11.86 -6.92
CA ARG A 1 -10.10 10.92 -6.60
C ARG A 1 -9.54 9.88 -5.65
N CYS A 2 -9.76 10.07 -4.35
CA CYS A 2 -9.18 9.25 -3.28
C CYS A 2 -9.42 7.76 -3.52
N ILE A 3 -8.39 6.95 -3.29
CA ILE A 3 -8.46 5.47 -3.26
C ILE A 3 -9.42 4.97 -2.16
N LEU A 4 -9.88 5.87 -1.28
CA LEU A 4 -10.87 5.66 -0.23
C LEU A 4 -12.28 6.18 -0.58
N SER A 5 -12.60 6.48 -1.85
CA SER A 5 -13.98 6.84 -2.21
C SER A 5 -14.86 5.58 -2.17
N SER A 6 -15.66 5.50 -1.10
CA SER A 6 -16.72 4.52 -0.81
C SER A 6 -17.72 4.23 -1.95
N SER A 7 -17.66 4.97 -3.05
CA SER A 7 -18.54 4.82 -4.22
C SER A 7 -18.24 3.59 -5.10
N SER A 8 -17.16 2.84 -4.85
CA SER A 8 -16.75 1.68 -5.66
C SER A 8 -16.66 0.36 -4.90
N GLU A 9 -17.06 0.33 -3.63
CA GLU A 9 -17.03 -0.86 -2.77
C GLU A 9 -18.13 -1.87 -3.15
N SER A 10 -19.38 -1.39 -3.29
CA SER A 10 -20.58 -2.23 -3.51
C SER A 10 -20.58 -3.00 -4.85
N PRO A 11 -20.20 -2.39 -6.00
CA PRO A 11 -20.17 -3.10 -7.27
C PRO A 11 -19.09 -4.21 -7.29
N ARG A 12 -17.92 -3.95 -6.69
CA ARG A 12 -16.83 -4.94 -6.66
C ARG A 12 -17.18 -6.16 -5.81
N LEU A 13 -17.74 -5.93 -4.63
CA LEU A 13 -18.17 -7.02 -3.76
C LEU A 13 -19.26 -7.86 -4.43
N SER A 14 -20.26 -7.22 -5.05
CA SER A 14 -21.33 -7.94 -5.76
C SER A 14 -20.83 -8.76 -6.96
N CYS A 15 -19.84 -8.29 -7.73
CA CYS A 15 -19.20 -9.09 -8.79
C CYS A 15 -18.47 -10.32 -8.24
N ARG A 16 -17.83 -10.19 -7.06
CA ARG A 16 -17.14 -11.30 -6.38
C ARG A 16 -18.14 -12.29 -5.81
N GLU A 17 -19.23 -11.80 -5.22
CA GLU A 17 -20.33 -12.61 -4.71
C GLU A 17 -21.08 -13.36 -5.81
N ASN A 18 -21.21 -12.77 -7.01
CA ASN A 18 -21.79 -13.45 -8.17
C ASN A 18 -20.84 -14.51 -8.79
N SER A 19 -19.53 -14.40 -8.52
CA SER A 19 -18.50 -15.36 -8.94
C SER A 19 -18.22 -16.46 -7.87
N THR A 20 -19.06 -16.53 -6.82
CA THR A 20 -18.85 -17.27 -5.55
C THR A 20 -18.72 -18.79 -5.64
N SER A 21 -18.86 -19.42 -6.81
CA SER A 21 -18.63 -20.87 -6.91
C SER A 21 -17.19 -21.29 -6.52
N ALA A 22 -16.21 -20.37 -6.59
CA ALA A 22 -14.82 -20.61 -6.23
C ALA A 22 -14.41 -20.17 -4.80
N ALA A 23 -15.20 -19.31 -4.13
CA ALA A 23 -14.86 -18.78 -2.80
C ALA A 23 -14.68 -19.84 -1.69
N PRO A 24 -15.46 -20.96 -1.65
CA PRO A 24 -15.23 -22.03 -0.69
C PRO A 24 -13.89 -22.74 -0.93
N TYR A 25 -13.44 -22.80 -2.18
CA TYR A 25 -12.17 -23.43 -2.57
C TYR A 25 -10.97 -22.63 -2.05
N PHE A 26 -11.07 -21.30 -2.07
CA PHE A 26 -10.06 -20.42 -1.49
C PHE A 26 -10.08 -20.45 0.04
N ARG A 27 -11.24 -20.34 0.70
CA ARG A 27 -11.28 -20.41 2.18
C ARG A 27 -10.83 -21.75 2.76
N GLY A 28 -11.03 -22.84 2.01
CA GLY A 28 -10.79 -24.18 2.52
C GLY A 28 -9.33 -24.49 2.84
N GLY A 29 -8.34 -23.83 2.21
CA GLY A 29 -6.89 -24.08 2.39
C GLY A 29 -6.42 -25.52 2.12
N LEU A 30 -7.36 -26.43 1.86
CA LEU A 30 -7.25 -27.88 1.78
C LEU A 30 -6.29 -28.34 0.66
N PRO A 31 -6.21 -27.66 -0.50
CA PRO A 31 -5.21 -28.01 -1.52
C PRO A 31 -3.78 -27.71 -1.07
N LEU A 32 -3.54 -26.62 -0.32
CA LEU A 32 -2.20 -26.21 0.08
C LEU A 32 -1.63 -27.10 1.19
N THR A 33 -2.47 -27.47 2.17
CA THR A 33 -2.08 -28.40 3.24
C THR A 33 -1.84 -29.81 2.70
N THR A 34 -2.65 -30.28 1.76
CA THR A 34 -2.49 -31.59 1.11
C THR A 34 -1.20 -31.67 0.28
N ASN A 35 -0.88 -30.64 -0.51
CA ASN A 35 0.35 -30.61 -1.30
C ASN A 35 1.60 -30.47 -0.41
N ARG A 36 1.51 -29.72 0.69
CA ARG A 36 2.60 -29.61 1.67
C ARG A 36 2.97 -30.95 2.31
N ALA A 37 2.01 -31.82 2.59
CA ALA A 37 2.27 -33.14 3.17
C ALA A 37 3.09 -34.06 2.24
N ARG A 38 3.14 -33.76 0.93
CA ARG A 38 3.85 -34.53 -0.08
C ARG A 38 5.27 -34.03 -0.34
N LEU A 39 5.69 -32.94 0.30
CA LEU A 39 6.96 -32.27 0.04
C LEU A 39 7.82 -32.17 1.30
N PRO A 40 9.14 -32.33 1.19
CA PRO A 40 10.04 -32.09 2.30
C PRO A 40 10.01 -30.60 2.68
N ALA A 41 9.88 -30.32 3.98
CA ALA A 41 9.71 -28.96 4.50
C ALA A 41 10.88 -28.01 4.21
N LYS A 42 12.07 -28.55 3.89
CA LYS A 42 13.29 -27.80 3.56
C LYS A 42 13.53 -27.62 2.07
N ALA A 43 12.68 -28.16 1.20
CA ALA A 43 12.78 -27.86 -0.23
C ALA A 43 12.27 -26.43 -0.49
N PRO A 44 12.81 -25.70 -1.49
CA PRO A 44 12.36 -24.35 -1.83
C PRO A 44 10.84 -24.24 -2.04
N LEU A 45 10.23 -25.26 -2.65
CA LEU A 45 8.79 -25.35 -2.84
C LEU A 45 8.03 -25.55 -1.51
N GLY A 46 8.57 -26.36 -0.60
CA GLY A 46 8.00 -26.57 0.74
C GLY A 46 8.02 -25.30 1.59
N GLU A 47 9.09 -24.51 1.49
CA GLU A 47 9.19 -23.20 2.14
C GLU A 47 8.19 -22.19 1.58
N ALA A 48 8.07 -22.11 0.24
CA ALA A 48 7.08 -21.27 -0.41
C ALA A 48 5.64 -21.63 0.00
N LEU A 49 5.29 -22.92 0.02
CA LEU A 49 3.97 -23.37 0.48
C LEU A 49 3.73 -23.07 1.95
N LYS A 50 4.75 -23.23 2.81
CA LYS A 50 4.68 -22.84 4.22
C LYS A 50 4.44 -21.35 4.39
N TYR A 51 5.09 -20.53 3.57
CA TYR A 51 4.90 -19.08 3.57
C TYR A 51 3.48 -18.70 3.14
N ILE A 52 2.98 -19.24 2.02
CA ILE A 52 1.62 -18.98 1.54
C ILE A 52 0.59 -19.41 2.60
N ALA A 53 0.74 -20.61 3.18
CA ALA A 53 -0.16 -21.10 4.21
C ALA A 53 -0.19 -20.21 5.46
N LYS A 54 0.94 -19.60 5.83
CA LYS A 54 1.03 -18.67 6.98
C LYS A 54 0.20 -17.39 6.76
N TYR A 55 0.11 -16.91 5.53
CA TYR A 55 -0.56 -15.65 5.19
C TYR A 55 -1.90 -15.84 4.45
N TRP A 56 -2.39 -17.07 4.38
CA TRP A 56 -3.56 -17.45 3.58
C TRP A 56 -4.83 -16.70 3.99
N ASP A 57 -5.06 -16.52 5.30
CA ASP A 57 -6.21 -15.80 5.81
C ASP A 57 -6.22 -14.33 5.36
N GLY A 58 -5.04 -13.69 5.35
CA GLY A 58 -4.88 -12.33 4.84
C GLY A 58 -5.07 -12.24 3.33
N LEU A 59 -4.58 -13.23 2.58
CA LEU A 59 -4.76 -13.32 1.13
C LEU A 59 -6.23 -13.54 0.74
N CYS A 60 -7.06 -14.11 1.62
CA CYS A 60 -8.49 -14.31 1.35
C CYS A 60 -9.35 -13.09 1.74
N LEU A 61 -8.78 -12.07 2.40
CA LEU A 61 -9.56 -10.95 2.94
C LEU A 61 -10.28 -10.13 1.87
N PHE A 62 -9.74 -10.09 0.63
CA PHE A 62 -10.41 -9.42 -0.50
C PHE A 62 -11.73 -10.09 -0.90
N LEU A 63 -11.96 -11.36 -0.55
CA LEU A 63 -13.23 -12.04 -0.82
C LEU A 63 -14.35 -11.51 0.08
N THR A 64 -14.01 -10.97 1.26
CA THR A 64 -14.97 -10.43 2.22
C THR A 64 -15.00 -8.91 2.25
N ASP A 65 -13.89 -8.26 1.92
CA ASP A 65 -13.76 -6.80 1.93
C ASP A 65 -13.59 -6.25 0.51
N GLY A 66 -14.59 -5.49 0.06
CA GLY A 66 -14.62 -4.85 -1.25
C GLY A 66 -13.67 -3.66 -1.38
N ARG A 67 -13.07 -3.18 -0.27
CA ARG A 67 -12.04 -2.13 -0.24
C ARG A 67 -10.68 -2.64 -0.70
N ILE A 68 -10.45 -3.94 -0.58
CA ILE A 68 -9.16 -4.56 -0.86
C ILE A 68 -9.15 -5.01 -2.31
N GLU A 69 -8.16 -4.53 -3.06
CA GLU A 69 -7.88 -5.01 -4.41
C GLU A 69 -7.24 -6.40 -4.36
N MET A 70 -7.54 -7.25 -5.34
CA MET A 70 -6.99 -8.62 -5.42
C MET A 70 -5.49 -8.62 -5.73
N ASP A 71 -5.00 -7.55 -6.37
CA ASP A 71 -3.62 -7.40 -6.78
C ASP A 71 -2.87 -6.31 -6.00
N SER A 72 -1.55 -6.40 -6.02
CA SER A 72 -0.63 -5.40 -5.45
C SER A 72 -0.24 -4.31 -6.47
N ASN A 73 -0.89 -4.23 -7.64
CA ASN A 73 -0.41 -3.40 -8.75
C ASN A 73 -0.37 -1.92 -8.37
N ALA A 74 -1.35 -1.43 -7.61
CA ALA A 74 -1.38 -0.05 -7.15
C ALA A 74 -0.16 0.28 -6.28
N VAL A 75 0.15 -0.58 -5.30
CA VAL A 75 1.28 -0.43 -4.38
C VAL A 75 2.63 -0.58 -5.10
N GLU A 76 2.72 -1.52 -6.04
CA GLU A 76 3.93 -1.68 -6.84
C GLU A 76 4.18 -0.48 -7.75
N ARG A 77 3.13 0.07 -8.37
CA ARG A 77 3.26 1.25 -9.23
C ARG A 77 3.73 2.47 -8.44
N THR A 78 3.27 2.67 -7.21
CA THR A 78 3.72 3.78 -6.36
C THR A 78 5.12 3.57 -5.78
N SER A 79 5.54 2.33 -5.53
CA SER A 79 6.88 2.01 -5.03
C SER A 79 7.97 1.94 -6.12
N ARG A 80 7.61 1.66 -7.38
CA ARG A 80 8.54 1.59 -8.52
C ARG A 80 9.43 2.83 -8.69
N PRO A 81 8.90 4.08 -8.67
CA PRO A 81 9.71 5.28 -8.80
C PRO A 81 10.82 5.39 -7.75
N ILE A 82 10.56 4.96 -6.51
CA ILE A 82 11.55 4.94 -5.43
C ILE A 82 12.66 3.93 -5.75
N ALA A 83 12.28 2.72 -6.17
CA ALA A 83 13.25 1.69 -6.53
C ALA A 83 14.13 2.09 -7.73
N LEU A 84 13.56 2.81 -8.70
CA LEU A 84 14.28 3.35 -9.86
C LEU A 84 15.21 4.51 -9.46
N ASN A 85 14.76 5.40 -8.58
CA ASN A 85 15.56 6.54 -8.12
C ASN A 85 16.84 6.07 -7.40
N ARG A 86 16.78 4.98 -6.62
CA ARG A 86 17.97 4.36 -6.00
C ARG A 86 19.06 4.00 -7.01
N LYS A 87 18.70 3.59 -8.24
CA LYS A 87 19.67 3.29 -9.30
C LYS A 87 20.33 4.54 -9.89
N ASN A 88 19.68 5.70 -9.76
CA ASN A 88 20.14 6.98 -10.28
C ASN A 88 20.86 7.82 -9.21
N ALA A 89 20.70 7.48 -7.93
CA ALA A 89 21.31 8.16 -6.79
C ALA A 89 22.66 7.54 -6.36
N LEU A 90 23.48 7.08 -7.31
CA LEU A 90 24.75 6.37 -7.04
C LEU A 90 25.77 7.17 -6.22
N PHE A 91 25.60 8.49 -6.11
CA PHE A 91 26.47 9.41 -5.37
C PHE A 91 25.88 9.92 -4.05
N ALA A 92 24.69 9.46 -3.65
CA ALA A 92 24.08 9.80 -2.37
C ALA A 92 24.69 8.92 -1.25
N GLY A 93 25.89 9.28 -0.78
CA GLY A 93 26.67 8.49 0.18
C GLY A 93 26.36 8.73 1.66
N HIS A 94 25.27 9.42 2.01
CA HIS A 94 24.97 9.78 3.39
C HIS A 94 23.59 9.27 3.85
N ASP A 95 23.57 8.44 4.89
CA ASP A 95 22.36 7.83 5.46
C ASP A 95 21.30 8.84 5.91
N ALA A 96 21.72 9.97 6.49
CA ALA A 96 20.81 11.06 6.88
C ALA A 96 20.10 11.67 5.65
N GLY A 97 20.82 11.80 4.53
CA GLY A 97 20.23 12.27 3.26
C GLY A 97 19.20 11.28 2.72
N ALA A 98 19.49 9.97 2.78
CA ALA A 98 18.55 8.93 2.38
C ALA A 98 17.29 8.93 3.26
N THR A 99 17.45 9.14 4.57
CA THR A 99 16.33 9.21 5.52
C THR A 99 15.44 10.42 5.25
N ASN A 100 16.05 11.61 5.10
CA ASN A 100 15.30 12.84 4.78
C ASN A 100 14.56 12.73 3.45
N TRP A 101 15.20 12.13 2.44
CA TRP A 101 14.56 11.88 1.15
C TRP A 101 13.38 10.92 1.27
N GLY A 102 13.50 9.87 2.08
CA GLY A 102 12.39 8.95 2.38
C GLY A 102 11.20 9.64 3.04
N ILE A 103 11.44 10.59 3.94
CA ILE A 103 10.38 11.40 4.57
C ILE A 103 9.66 12.26 3.52
N ILE A 104 10.41 12.99 2.69
CA ILE A 104 9.84 13.86 1.64
C ILE A 104 9.08 13.03 0.60
N ALA A 105 9.64 11.91 0.14
CA ALA A 105 9.00 11.02 -0.81
C ALA A 105 7.67 10.48 -0.27
N SER A 106 7.63 10.12 1.02
CA SER A 106 6.40 9.66 1.68
C SER A 106 5.33 10.75 1.74
N LEU A 107 5.72 12.00 2.02
CA LEU A 107 4.80 13.15 2.00
C LEU A 107 4.25 13.42 0.60
N ILE A 108 5.11 13.39 -0.42
CA ILE A 108 4.71 13.60 -1.83
C ILE A 108 3.73 12.53 -2.28
N GLU A 109 3.99 11.25 -1.99
CA GLU A 109 3.07 10.16 -2.31
C GLU A 109 1.74 10.30 -1.57
N THR A 110 1.76 10.75 -0.32
CA THR A 110 0.53 11.05 0.44
C THR A 110 -0.28 12.17 -0.21
N CYS A 111 0.37 13.22 -0.74
CA CYS A 111 -0.30 14.29 -1.48
C CYS A 111 -0.95 13.76 -2.76
N LYS A 112 -0.22 12.95 -3.54
CA LYS A 112 -0.74 12.31 -4.77
C LYS A 112 -1.97 11.45 -4.47
N LEU A 113 -1.94 10.66 -3.40
CA LEU A 113 -3.08 9.83 -2.97
C LEU A 113 -4.32 10.66 -2.63
N ASN A 114 -4.13 11.84 -2.04
CA ASN A 114 -5.20 12.79 -1.74
C ASN A 114 -5.53 13.73 -2.91
N SER A 115 -4.88 13.58 -4.07
CA SER A 115 -5.05 14.44 -5.25
C SER A 115 -4.73 15.92 -4.99
N VAL A 116 -3.80 16.17 -4.09
CA VAL A 116 -3.25 17.49 -3.78
C VAL A 116 -1.96 17.70 -4.57
N ASP A 117 -1.75 18.89 -5.12
CA ASP A 117 -0.48 19.23 -5.75
C ASP A 117 0.64 19.25 -4.68
N PRO A 118 1.65 18.37 -4.77
CA PRO A 118 2.68 18.24 -3.74
C PRO A 118 3.53 19.52 -3.60
N HIS A 119 3.77 20.24 -4.69
CA HIS A 119 4.59 21.46 -4.66
C HIS A 119 3.86 22.58 -3.91
N ALA A 120 2.61 22.85 -4.29
CA ALA A 120 1.70 23.75 -3.59
C ALA A 120 1.62 23.45 -2.08
N TYR A 121 1.40 22.19 -1.72
CA TYR A 121 1.30 21.76 -0.33
C TYR A 121 2.59 22.02 0.45
N LEU A 122 3.75 21.66 -0.10
CA LEU A 122 5.04 21.88 0.56
C LEU A 122 5.36 23.36 0.72
N ALA A 123 5.07 24.19 -0.29
CA ALA A 123 5.27 25.63 -0.19
C ALA A 123 4.43 26.24 0.94
N ASP A 124 3.13 25.95 0.96
CA ASP A 124 2.21 26.51 1.95
C ASP A 124 2.51 26.03 3.37
N THR A 125 2.89 24.75 3.53
CA THR A 125 3.29 24.20 4.83
C THR A 125 4.56 24.85 5.36
N PHE A 126 5.59 25.05 4.52
CA PHE A 126 6.80 25.78 4.93
C PHE A 126 6.49 27.24 5.26
N THR A 127 5.65 27.92 4.49
CA THR A 127 5.21 29.30 4.80
C THR A 127 4.49 29.36 6.14
N ALA A 128 3.59 28.42 6.44
CA ALA A 128 2.89 28.35 7.72
C ALA A 128 3.86 28.11 8.90
N MET A 129 4.84 27.22 8.74
CA MET A 129 5.87 26.97 9.75
C MET A 129 6.68 28.24 10.06
N VAL A 130 7.11 28.97 9.03
CA VAL A 130 7.85 30.23 9.20
C VAL A 130 6.97 31.32 9.83
N ALA A 131 5.68 31.34 9.54
CA ALA A 131 4.70 32.24 10.16
C ALA A 131 4.40 31.91 11.65
N GLY A 132 5.03 30.88 12.22
CA GLY A 132 4.88 30.53 13.64
C GLY A 132 3.75 29.56 13.94
N HIS A 133 3.31 28.76 12.95
CA HIS A 133 2.32 27.72 13.16
C HIS A 133 2.76 26.75 14.26
N LYS A 134 1.88 26.52 15.25
CA LYS A 134 2.21 25.71 16.43
C LYS A 134 2.30 24.23 16.05
N GLN A 135 3.31 23.55 16.57
CA GLN A 135 3.46 22.10 16.39
C GLN A 135 2.26 21.30 16.91
N SER A 136 1.57 21.81 17.94
CA SER A 136 0.36 21.19 18.49
C SER A 136 -0.84 21.17 17.52
N GLN A 137 -0.80 21.96 16.45
CA GLN A 137 -1.86 22.08 15.46
C GLN A 137 -1.51 21.40 14.13
N ILE A 138 -0.52 20.51 14.11
CA ILE A 138 -0.01 19.89 12.86
C ILE A 138 -1.09 19.21 12.00
N ASN A 139 -2.21 18.81 12.62
CA ASN A 139 -3.37 18.25 11.91
C ASN A 139 -3.92 19.17 10.81
N ASP A 140 -3.82 20.48 10.99
CA ASP A 140 -4.29 21.47 10.01
C ASP A 140 -3.41 21.51 8.76
N LEU A 141 -2.15 21.07 8.90
CA LEU A 141 -1.16 21.00 7.83
C LEU A 141 -1.12 19.62 7.16
N LEU A 142 -2.00 18.67 7.48
CA LEU A 142 -1.95 17.33 6.89
C LEU A 142 -2.56 17.32 5.48
N PRO A 143 -2.05 16.49 4.54
CA PRO A 143 -2.46 16.55 3.12
C PRO A 143 -3.95 16.31 2.86
N TRP A 144 -4.66 15.63 3.77
CA TRP A 144 -6.10 15.36 3.64
C TRP A 144 -6.99 16.48 4.21
N ASN A 145 -6.44 17.38 5.03
CA ASN A 145 -7.13 18.58 5.51
C ASN A 145 -6.78 19.81 4.66
N TYR A 146 -5.95 19.63 3.64
CA TYR A 146 -5.52 20.70 2.77
C TYR A 146 -6.64 21.09 1.81
N VAL A 147 -7.29 22.21 2.11
CA VAL A 147 -8.34 22.81 1.26
C VAL A 147 -7.67 23.86 0.37
N LYS A 148 -7.73 23.66 -0.94
CA LYS A 148 -7.38 24.68 -1.95
C LYS A 148 -8.58 25.01 -2.81
#